data_AF-A0AAQ4DC13-F1
#
_entry.id   AF-A0AAQ4DC13-F1
#
_cell.length_a   1.000
_cell.length_b   1.000
_cell.length_c   1.000
_cell.angle_alpha   90.00
_cell.angle_beta   90.00
_cell.angle_gamma   90.00
#
_symmetry.space_group_name_H-M   'P 1'
#
loop_
_entity.id
_entity.type
_entity.pdbx_description
1 polymer ?
#
loop_
_entity_poly.entity_id
_entity_poly.type
_entity_poly.pdbx_seq_one_letter_code
_entity_poly.pdbx_strand_id
1 'polypeptide(L)'
;MVVQEKLGALLHGGLREVVTDHPVNKVRPGMLASPTDAFLRTPNQAWNDHRTRVNRIRDIVRYLEQVHVSRYRVCSVHKFGVPLFRDEVARHGDMQTKLQECRLQTMSRGREGEMVDKLSVKNACQMLGKLGVNSRSIYEEDLKRPFLARSAKFCALESHKQLAEMSAIDYMDMAEQRINEETQRAKLYLDPDTDRLIQQVVYQELVASHVNAIVA
;
A
#
# COMPACT_ATOMS: atom_id res chain seq x y z
N MET A 1 6.25 15.99 -42.42
CA MET A 1 5.54 16.26 -41.15
C MET A 1 4.59 15.11 -40.78
N VAL A 2 3.63 14.76 -41.65
CA VAL A 2 2.64 13.68 -41.42
C VAL A 2 3.24 12.29 -41.14
N VAL A 3 4.35 11.92 -41.80
CA VAL A 3 4.99 10.60 -41.61
C VAL A 3 5.62 10.45 -40.22
N GLN A 4 6.19 11.52 -39.66
CA GLN A 4 6.79 11.49 -38.32
C GLN A 4 5.74 11.51 -37.21
N GLU A 5 4.61 12.20 -37.41
CA GLU A 5 3.46 12.15 -36.49
C GLU A 5 2.83 10.75 -36.45
N LYS A 6 2.66 10.11 -37.61
CA LYS A 6 2.18 8.72 -37.69
C LYS A 6 3.13 7.74 -37.01
N LEU A 7 4.45 7.93 -37.15
CA LEU A 7 5.45 7.09 -36.51
C LEU A 7 5.43 7.24 -34.99
N GLY A 8 5.28 8.47 -34.47
CA GLY A 8 5.13 8.72 -33.03
C GLY A 8 3.86 8.11 -32.44
N ALA A 9 2.74 8.18 -33.17
CA ALA A 9 1.48 7.56 -32.76
C ALA A 9 1.57 6.03 -32.73
N LEU A 10 2.19 5.41 -33.75
CA LEU A 10 2.41 3.96 -33.83
C LEU A 10 3.37 3.47 -32.73
N LEU A 11 4.46 4.22 -32.48
CA LEU A 11 5.40 3.90 -31.41
C LEU A 11 4.71 3.92 -30.05
N HIS A 12 3.92 4.96 -29.75
CA HIS A 12 3.23 5.08 -28.47
C HIS A 12 2.10 4.05 -28.31
N GLY A 13 1.37 3.76 -29.39
CA GLY A 13 0.36 2.69 -29.42
C GLY A 13 0.97 1.32 -29.11
N GLY A 14 2.02 0.95 -29.85
CA GLY A 14 2.76 -0.29 -29.62
C GLY A 14 3.42 -0.36 -28.24
N LEU A 15 3.97 0.75 -27.74
CA LEU A 15 4.53 0.81 -26.39
C LEU A 15 3.47 0.54 -25.32
N ARG A 16 2.29 1.16 -25.47
CA ARG A 16 1.18 0.95 -24.55
C ARG A 16 0.73 -0.50 -24.58
N GLU A 17 0.57 -1.10 -25.75
CA GLU A 17 0.22 -2.52 -25.88
C GLU A 17 1.23 -3.43 -25.19
N VAL A 18 2.53 -3.25 -25.47
CA VAL A 18 3.60 -4.07 -24.86
C VAL A 18 3.67 -3.89 -23.35
N VAL A 19 3.50 -2.67 -22.85
CA VAL A 19 3.51 -2.38 -21.40
C VAL A 19 2.23 -2.89 -20.72
N THR A 20 1.12 -3.05 -21.46
CA THR A 20 -0.16 -3.56 -20.93
C THR A 20 -0.23 -5.07 -20.94
N ASP A 21 0.29 -5.72 -21.99
CA ASP A 21 0.18 -7.16 -22.19
C ASP A 21 0.70 -7.95 -20.99
N HIS A 22 1.90 -7.63 -20.51
CA HIS A 22 2.49 -8.41 -19.44
C HIS A 22 1.74 -8.29 -18.09
N PRO A 23 1.41 -7.08 -17.58
CA PRO A 23 0.59 -6.92 -16.38
C PRO A 23 -0.75 -7.65 -16.46
N VAL A 24 -1.44 -7.56 -17.60
CA VAL A 24 -2.79 -8.14 -17.76
C VAL A 24 -2.72 -9.66 -17.94
N ASN A 25 -1.89 -10.16 -18.85
CA ASN A 25 -1.92 -11.56 -19.27
C ASN A 25 -0.99 -12.48 -18.47
N LYS A 26 -0.03 -11.94 -17.71
CA LYS A 26 0.93 -12.73 -16.93
C LYS A 26 0.86 -12.45 -15.43
N VAL A 27 0.89 -11.18 -15.04
CA VAL A 27 0.93 -10.81 -13.61
C VAL A 27 -0.41 -11.08 -12.93
N ARG A 28 -1.52 -10.61 -13.51
CA ARG A 28 -2.86 -10.73 -12.90
C ARG A 28 -3.26 -12.19 -12.61
N PRO A 29 -3.15 -13.15 -13.55
CA PRO A 29 -3.50 -14.54 -13.26
C PRO A 29 -2.62 -15.16 -12.16
N GLY A 30 -1.31 -14.86 -12.17
CA GLY A 30 -0.37 -15.35 -11.15
C GLY A 30 -0.67 -14.80 -9.76
N MET A 31 -1.12 -13.54 -9.66
CA MET A 31 -1.58 -12.95 -8.40
C MET A 31 -2.86 -13.62 -7.92
N LEU A 32 -3.85 -13.84 -8.79
CA LEU A 32 -5.10 -14.49 -8.39
C LEU A 32 -4.87 -15.92 -7.85
N ALA A 33 -3.94 -16.67 -8.46
CA ALA A 33 -3.58 -18.02 -8.05
C ALA A 33 -2.67 -18.11 -6.80
N SER A 34 -2.16 -16.98 -6.29
CA SER A 34 -1.22 -16.98 -5.17
C SER A 34 -1.91 -17.28 -3.82
N PRO A 35 -1.31 -18.15 -2.97
CA PRO A 35 -1.83 -18.47 -1.64
C PRO A 35 -1.72 -17.29 -0.67
N THR A 36 -2.63 -17.21 0.29
CA THR A 36 -2.79 -16.07 1.22
C THR A 36 -1.56 -15.82 2.10
N ASP A 37 -0.90 -16.89 2.59
CA ASP A 37 0.19 -16.77 3.58
C ASP A 37 1.47 -16.10 3.08
N ALA A 38 1.73 -16.14 1.77
CA ALA A 38 2.86 -15.46 1.13
C ALA A 38 2.39 -14.43 0.11
N PHE A 39 1.11 -14.07 0.15
CA PHE A 39 0.45 -13.34 -0.93
C PHE A 39 1.14 -12.00 -1.22
N LEU A 40 1.67 -11.29 -0.23
CA LEU A 40 2.29 -9.98 -0.42
C LEU A 40 3.64 -10.02 -1.17
N ARG A 41 4.31 -11.18 -1.28
CA ARG A 41 5.59 -11.29 -2.01
C ARG A 41 5.37 -11.16 -3.51
N THR A 42 4.39 -11.88 -4.06
CA THR A 42 4.04 -11.88 -5.48
C THR A 42 3.76 -10.47 -6.05
N PRO A 43 2.85 -9.64 -5.49
CA PRO A 43 2.55 -8.30 -5.98
C PRO A 43 3.74 -7.36 -5.81
N ASN A 44 4.51 -7.47 -4.72
CA ASN A 44 5.72 -6.67 -4.53
C ASN A 44 6.77 -6.96 -5.60
N GLN A 45 6.99 -8.24 -5.91
CA GLN A 45 7.90 -8.65 -6.98
C GLN A 45 7.38 -8.17 -8.34
N ALA A 46 6.11 -8.43 -8.65
CA ALA A 46 5.49 -8.00 -9.89
C ALA A 46 5.57 -6.48 -10.10
N TRP A 47 5.37 -5.69 -9.04
CA TRP A 47 5.51 -4.25 -9.06
C TRP A 47 6.96 -3.81 -9.33
N ASN A 48 7.94 -4.42 -8.67
CA ASN A 48 9.35 -4.12 -8.90
C ASN A 48 9.79 -4.47 -10.33
N ASP A 49 9.36 -5.62 -10.84
CA ASP A 49 9.63 -6.05 -12.21
C ASP A 49 8.97 -5.13 -13.23
N HIS A 50 7.74 -4.69 -12.97
CA HIS A 50 7.03 -3.73 -13.81
C HIS A 50 7.76 -2.39 -13.86
N ARG A 51 8.14 -1.82 -12.71
CA ARG A 51 8.91 -0.58 -12.64
C ARG A 51 10.24 -0.68 -13.38
N THR A 52 10.95 -1.79 -13.20
CA THR A 52 12.24 -2.04 -13.87
C THR A 52 12.08 -2.06 -15.38
N ARG A 53 11.05 -2.75 -15.88
CA ARG A 53 10.73 -2.81 -17.31
C ARG A 53 10.32 -1.46 -17.87
N VAL A 54 9.40 -0.75 -17.21
CA VAL A 54 8.98 0.61 -17.61
C VAL A 54 10.18 1.56 -17.66
N ASN A 55 11.10 1.49 -16.68
CA ASN A 55 12.31 2.31 -16.68
C ASN A 55 13.26 1.97 -17.83
N ARG A 56 13.48 0.68 -18.12
CA ARG A 56 14.31 0.25 -19.26
C ARG A 56 13.71 0.70 -20.60
N ILE A 57 12.40 0.49 -20.79
CA ILE A 57 11.69 0.94 -22.00
C ILE A 57 11.81 2.46 -22.14
N ARG A 58 11.62 3.21 -21.06
CA ARG A 58 11.81 4.66 -21.04
C ARG A 58 13.24 5.04 -21.45
N ASP A 59 14.27 4.34 -20.97
CA ASP A 59 15.65 4.70 -21.28
C ASP A 59 16.00 4.45 -22.75
N ILE A 60 15.47 3.37 -23.33
CA ILE A 60 15.57 3.07 -24.77
C ILE A 60 14.81 4.13 -25.60
N VAL A 61 13.56 4.41 -25.23
CA VAL A 61 12.73 5.36 -25.98
C VAL A 61 13.21 6.80 -25.79
N ARG A 62 13.78 7.17 -24.64
CA ARG A 62 14.41 8.49 -24.44
C ARG A 62 15.54 8.70 -25.43
N TYR A 63 16.37 7.69 -25.68
CA TYR A 63 17.42 7.78 -26.70
C TYR A 63 16.81 8.02 -28.08
N LEU A 64 15.75 7.29 -28.44
CA LEU A 64 15.03 7.49 -29.70
C LEU A 64 14.36 8.89 -29.78
N GLU A 65 13.79 9.40 -28.70
CA GLU A 65 13.17 10.73 -28.61
C GLU A 65 14.22 11.86 -28.68
N GLN A 66 15.40 11.67 -28.11
CA GLN A 66 16.52 12.63 -28.18
C GLN A 66 17.13 12.72 -29.58
N VAL A 67 17.17 11.60 -30.32
CA VAL A 67 17.72 11.54 -31.68
C VAL A 67 16.65 11.91 -32.73
N HIS A 68 15.36 11.68 -32.47
CA HIS A 68 14.26 11.85 -33.43
C HIS A 68 13.14 12.80 -32.99
N VAL A 69 13.48 14.05 -32.64
CA VAL A 69 12.60 15.25 -32.66
C VAL A 69 12.17 15.79 -31.28
N SER A 70 12.74 16.95 -30.94
CA SER A 70 12.37 17.88 -29.85
C SER A 70 10.98 18.53 -29.97
N ARG A 71 10.04 18.00 -30.78
CA ARG A 71 8.74 18.67 -31.07
C ARG A 71 7.49 17.93 -30.63
N TYR A 72 7.54 16.62 -30.39
CA TYR A 72 6.33 15.88 -30.03
C TYR A 72 6.32 15.66 -28.52
N ARG A 73 5.43 16.38 -27.84
CA ARG A 73 5.17 16.29 -26.39
C ARG A 73 4.52 14.94 -26.03
N VAL A 74 5.17 13.83 -26.38
CA VAL A 74 4.67 12.48 -26.12
C VAL A 74 4.64 12.28 -24.61
N CYS A 75 3.55 11.69 -24.12
CA CYS A 75 3.46 11.33 -22.71
C CYS A 75 4.53 10.27 -22.42
N SER A 76 5.59 10.67 -21.72
CA SER A 76 6.64 9.76 -21.25
C SER A 76 6.03 8.47 -20.70
N VAL A 77 6.66 7.32 -20.98
CA VAL A 77 6.25 5.99 -20.47
C VAL A 77 6.00 6.00 -18.96
N HIS A 78 6.72 6.85 -18.24
CA HIS A 78 6.53 7.06 -16.81
C HIS A 78 5.14 7.63 -16.43
N LYS A 79 4.53 8.45 -17.29
CA LYS A 79 3.22 9.06 -17.07
C LYS A 79 2.08 8.05 -17.12
N PHE A 80 2.23 6.93 -17.81
CA PHE A 80 1.18 5.90 -17.91
C PHE A 80 1.56 4.54 -17.33
N GLY A 81 2.83 4.21 -17.18
CA GLY A 81 3.25 2.89 -16.66
C GLY A 81 2.79 2.63 -15.22
N VAL A 82 2.82 3.65 -14.34
CA VAL A 82 2.31 3.53 -12.97
C VAL A 82 0.78 3.48 -12.91
N PRO A 83 0.04 4.42 -13.55
CA PRO A 83 -1.43 4.33 -13.63
C PRO A 83 -1.91 3.00 -14.21
N LEU A 84 -1.25 2.49 -15.25
CA LEU A 84 -1.59 1.19 -15.85
C LEU A 84 -1.49 0.05 -14.84
N PHE A 85 -0.39 -0.05 -14.08
CA PHE A 85 -0.29 -1.10 -13.06
C PHE A 85 -1.32 -0.92 -11.94
N ARG A 86 -1.60 0.33 -11.56
CA ARG A 86 -2.64 0.63 -10.57
C ARG A 86 -3.99 0.12 -11.03
N ASP A 87 -4.41 0.48 -12.23
CA ASP A 87 -5.76 0.24 -12.74
C ASP A 87 -5.94 -1.21 -13.21
N GLU A 88 -4.94 -1.78 -13.88
CA GLU A 88 -5.00 -3.13 -14.46
C GLU A 88 -4.55 -4.25 -13.51
N VAL A 89 -3.86 -3.94 -12.42
CA VAL A 89 -3.36 -4.98 -11.50
C VAL A 89 -3.80 -4.70 -10.08
N ALA A 90 -3.34 -3.61 -9.48
CA ALA A 90 -3.52 -3.38 -8.04
C ALA A 90 -4.99 -3.13 -7.65
N ARG A 91 -5.76 -2.45 -8.51
CA ARG A 91 -7.18 -2.11 -8.32
C ARG A 91 -8.11 -2.80 -9.32
N HIS A 92 -7.64 -3.84 -10.01
CA HIS A 92 -8.47 -4.57 -10.95
C HIS A 92 -9.41 -5.55 -10.22
N GLY A 93 -10.72 -5.34 -10.33
CA GLY A 93 -11.73 -6.21 -9.72
C GLY A 93 -11.50 -6.38 -8.22
N ASP A 94 -11.60 -7.62 -7.73
CA ASP A 94 -11.44 -7.94 -6.30
C ASP A 94 -9.98 -7.87 -5.80
N MET A 95 -9.02 -7.53 -6.68
CA MET A 95 -7.61 -7.52 -6.30
C MET A 95 -7.29 -6.43 -5.28
N GLN A 96 -7.96 -5.29 -5.36
CA GLN A 96 -7.84 -4.22 -4.36
C GLN A 96 -8.18 -4.74 -2.97
N THR A 97 -9.36 -5.36 -2.84
CA THR A 97 -9.89 -5.90 -1.59
C THR A 97 -9.00 -6.99 -1.04
N LYS A 98 -8.57 -7.95 -1.88
CA LYS A 98 -7.68 -9.04 -1.46
C LYS A 98 -6.31 -8.51 -1.01
N LEU A 99 -5.72 -7.54 -1.71
CA LEU A 99 -4.46 -6.90 -1.30
C LEU A 99 -4.61 -6.14 0.02
N GLN A 100 -5.72 -5.41 0.19
CA GLN A 100 -6.02 -4.69 1.42
C GLN A 100 -6.16 -5.66 2.60
N GLU A 101 -6.98 -6.70 2.46
CA GLU A 101 -7.20 -7.65 3.54
C GLU A 101 -5.92 -8.41 3.90
N CYS A 102 -5.15 -8.89 2.92
CA CYS A 102 -3.87 -9.55 3.19
C CYS A 102 -2.89 -8.65 3.97
N ARG A 103 -2.81 -7.34 3.65
CA ARG A 103 -1.99 -6.38 4.41
C ARG A 103 -2.47 -6.26 5.85
N LEU A 104 -3.76 -5.99 6.05
CA LEU A 104 -4.34 -5.77 7.37
C LEU A 104 -4.32 -7.02 8.24
N GLN A 105 -4.58 -8.19 7.66
CA GLN A 105 -4.52 -9.47 8.35
C GLN A 105 -3.09 -9.79 8.77
N THR A 106 -2.10 -9.57 7.90
CA THR A 106 -0.69 -9.77 8.27
C THR A 106 -0.26 -8.83 9.40
N MET A 107 -0.71 -7.58 9.40
CA MET A 107 -0.46 -6.65 10.51
C MET A 107 -1.15 -7.11 11.80
N SER A 108 -2.36 -7.69 11.71
CA SER A 108 -3.11 -8.20 12.86
C SER A 108 -2.44 -9.43 13.47
N ARG A 109 -2.02 -10.40 12.66
CA ARG A 109 -1.22 -11.56 13.10
C ARG A 109 0.06 -11.12 13.81
N GLY A 110 0.72 -10.09 13.28
CA GLY A 110 1.89 -9.48 13.92
C GLY A 110 1.59 -8.76 15.26
N ARG A 111 0.34 -8.39 15.54
CA ARG A 111 -0.10 -7.91 16.88
C ARG A 111 -0.27 -9.07 17.85
N GLU A 112 -0.70 -10.21 17.37
CA GLU A 112 -0.93 -11.44 18.14
C GLU A 112 0.37 -12.22 18.42
N GLY A 113 1.53 -11.64 18.06
CA GLY A 113 2.85 -12.23 18.32
C GLY A 113 3.33 -13.19 17.23
N GLU A 114 2.60 -13.36 16.13
CA GLU A 114 3.04 -14.21 15.03
C GLU A 114 4.25 -13.61 14.29
N MET A 115 5.18 -14.47 13.88
CA MET A 115 6.28 -14.06 13.02
C MET A 115 5.79 -13.77 11.61
N VAL A 116 5.75 -12.48 11.25
CA VAL A 116 5.32 -12.00 9.93
C VAL A 116 6.48 -11.44 9.12
N ASP A 117 6.37 -11.52 7.79
CA ASP A 117 7.33 -10.92 6.87
C ASP A 117 7.19 -9.39 6.84
N LYS A 118 7.88 -8.75 7.79
CA LYS A 118 7.87 -7.29 8.00
C LYS A 118 8.25 -6.51 6.74
N LEU A 119 9.20 -7.04 5.96
CA LEU A 119 9.68 -6.40 4.74
C LEU A 119 8.62 -6.43 3.64
N SER A 120 7.94 -7.56 3.47
CA SER A 120 6.85 -7.68 2.49
C SER A 120 5.69 -6.74 2.82
N VAL A 121 5.32 -6.61 4.09
CA VAL A 121 4.28 -5.65 4.53
C VAL A 121 4.71 -4.23 4.22
N LYS A 122 5.92 -3.83 4.62
CA LYS A 122 6.48 -2.50 4.36
C LYS A 122 6.49 -2.16 2.87
N ASN A 123 6.99 -3.08 2.03
CA ASN A 123 7.05 -2.88 0.58
C ASN A 123 5.64 -2.74 -0.03
N ALA A 124 4.67 -3.52 0.45
CA ALA A 124 3.30 -3.45 -0.02
C ALA A 124 2.62 -2.12 0.36
N CYS A 125 2.94 -1.56 1.53
CA CYS A 125 2.46 -0.25 1.95
C CYS A 125 3.09 0.87 1.11
N GLN A 126 4.42 0.84 0.93
CA GLN A 126 5.15 1.81 0.11
C GLN A 126 4.74 1.78 -1.37
N MET A 127 4.29 0.63 -1.88
CA MET A 127 3.74 0.51 -3.22
C MET A 127 2.53 1.44 -3.40
N LEU A 128 1.61 1.52 -2.43
CA LEU A 128 0.40 2.36 -2.53
C LEU A 128 0.75 3.84 -2.69
N GLY A 129 1.74 4.32 -1.92
CA GLY A 129 2.24 5.71 -2.06
C GLY A 129 2.79 6.00 -3.46
N LYS A 130 3.44 5.01 -4.09
CA LYS A 130 3.95 5.15 -5.46
C LYS A 130 2.85 5.05 -6.52
N LEU A 131 1.81 4.25 -6.28
CA LEU A 131 0.66 4.11 -7.19
C LEU A 131 -0.21 5.38 -7.24
N GLY A 132 -0.17 6.20 -6.19
CA GLY A 132 -0.97 7.42 -6.06
C GLY A 132 -0.62 8.59 -6.98
N VAL A 133 0.42 8.51 -7.83
CA VAL A 133 0.90 9.54 -8.78
C VAL A 133 0.45 10.98 -8.43
N ASN A 134 1.24 11.67 -7.60
CA ASN A 134 0.97 13.03 -7.09
C ASN A 134 -0.23 13.17 -6.15
N SER A 135 -0.84 12.07 -5.72
CA SER A 135 -1.91 12.02 -4.72
C SER A 135 -1.61 10.96 -3.67
N ARG A 136 -2.09 11.19 -2.43
CA ARG A 136 -2.06 10.20 -1.35
C ARG A 136 -3.34 9.38 -1.25
N SER A 137 -4.36 9.68 -2.07
CA SER A 137 -5.68 9.02 -2.06
C SER A 137 -5.61 7.50 -2.00
N ILE A 138 -4.75 6.88 -2.83
CA ILE A 138 -4.59 5.42 -2.86
C ILE A 138 -4.12 4.86 -1.53
N TYR A 139 -3.12 5.49 -0.91
CA TYR A 139 -2.62 5.09 0.40
C TYR A 139 -3.67 5.32 1.49
N GLU A 140 -4.40 6.43 1.41
CA GLU A 140 -5.42 6.77 2.40
C GLU A 140 -6.60 5.80 2.39
N GLU A 141 -7.12 5.48 1.20
CA GLU A 141 -8.26 4.60 0.98
C GLU A 141 -7.92 3.14 1.21
N ASP A 142 -6.83 2.65 0.60
CA ASP A 142 -6.54 1.21 0.53
C ASP A 142 -5.74 0.70 1.75
N LEU A 143 -5.33 1.60 2.65
CA LEU A 143 -4.54 1.25 3.83
C LEU A 143 -4.82 2.12 5.06
N LYS A 144 -4.62 3.44 5.00
CA LYS A 144 -4.65 4.31 6.20
C LYS A 144 -5.98 4.23 6.94
N ARG A 145 -7.10 4.51 6.26
CA ARG A 145 -8.44 4.50 6.89
C ARG A 145 -8.83 3.10 7.40
N PRO A 146 -8.71 2.01 6.59
CA PRO A 146 -8.98 0.66 7.09
C PRO A 146 -8.10 0.24 8.26
N PHE A 147 -6.80 0.59 8.24
CA PHE A 147 -5.87 0.29 9.32
C PHE A 147 -6.28 0.97 10.62
N LEU A 148 -6.56 2.28 10.58
CA LEU A 148 -6.99 3.02 11.77
C LEU A 148 -8.31 2.46 12.33
N ALA A 149 -9.29 2.17 11.46
CA ALA A 149 -10.57 1.58 11.88
C ALA A 149 -10.41 0.20 12.55
N ARG A 150 -9.58 -0.68 11.97
CA ARG A 150 -9.31 -2.01 12.53
C ARG A 150 -8.52 -1.92 13.84
N SER A 151 -7.64 -0.93 13.95
CA SER A 151 -6.88 -0.66 15.19
C SER A 151 -7.78 -0.13 16.30
N ALA A 152 -8.68 0.80 15.99
CA ALA A 152 -9.66 1.31 16.94
C ALA A 152 -10.50 0.15 17.51
N LYS A 153 -11.06 -0.68 16.61
CA LYS A 153 -11.87 -1.84 17.01
C LYS A 153 -11.08 -2.84 17.88
N PHE A 154 -9.81 -3.08 17.55
CA PHE A 154 -8.94 -3.95 18.34
C PHE A 154 -8.74 -3.37 19.75
N CYS A 155 -8.37 -2.10 19.86
CA CYS A 155 -8.12 -1.45 21.14
C CYS A 155 -9.40 -1.33 21.99
N ALA A 156 -10.56 -1.05 21.39
CA ALA A 156 -11.83 -1.02 22.11
C ALA A 156 -12.16 -2.38 22.74
N LEU A 157 -11.98 -3.47 21.99
CA LEU A 157 -12.20 -4.83 22.49
C LEU A 157 -11.21 -5.20 23.61
N GLU A 158 -9.94 -4.83 23.45
CA GLU A 158 -8.92 -5.02 24.46
C GLU A 158 -9.24 -4.24 25.74
N SER A 159 -9.61 -2.97 25.62
CA SER A 159 -10.00 -2.13 26.76
C SER A 159 -11.15 -2.74 27.55
N HIS A 160 -12.25 -3.11 26.87
CA HIS A 160 -13.42 -3.70 27.52
C HIS A 160 -13.10 -4.96 28.31
N LYS A 161 -12.21 -5.82 27.78
CA LYS A 161 -11.79 -7.03 28.48
C LYS A 161 -10.95 -6.70 29.71
N GLN A 162 -9.97 -5.82 29.54
CA GLN A 162 -8.96 -5.57 30.57
C GLN A 162 -9.48 -4.72 31.73
N LEU A 163 -10.38 -3.76 31.47
CA LEU A 163 -11.01 -2.95 32.53
C LEU A 163 -11.80 -3.77 33.55
N ALA A 164 -12.27 -4.96 33.17
CA ALA A 164 -12.99 -5.85 34.09
C ALA A 164 -12.05 -6.70 34.97
N GLU A 165 -10.79 -6.86 34.55
CA GLU A 165 -9.85 -7.83 35.13
C GLU A 165 -8.66 -7.16 35.85
N MET A 166 -8.31 -5.91 35.50
CA MET A 166 -7.10 -5.23 35.93
C MET A 166 -7.37 -4.11 36.95
N SER A 167 -6.37 -3.79 37.77
CA SER A 167 -6.37 -2.55 38.56
C SER A 167 -6.18 -1.33 37.64
N ALA A 168 -6.55 -0.14 38.12
CA ALA A 168 -6.38 1.10 37.36
C ALA A 168 -4.90 1.38 36.98
N ILE A 169 -3.96 1.06 37.88
CA ILE A 169 -2.53 1.26 37.63
C ILE A 169 -2.04 0.31 36.54
N ASP A 170 -2.32 -0.99 36.70
CA ASP A 170 -1.89 -2.00 35.73
C ASP A 170 -2.51 -1.74 34.34
N TYR A 171 -3.76 -1.27 34.32
CA TYR A 171 -4.45 -0.91 33.07
C TYR A 171 -3.76 0.27 32.36
N MET A 172 -3.36 1.30 33.11
CA MET A 172 -2.66 2.46 32.54
C MET A 172 -1.28 2.08 32.00
N ASP A 173 -0.54 1.21 32.69
CA ASP A 173 0.75 0.68 32.20
C ASP A 173 0.56 -0.12 30.90
N MET A 174 -0.47 -0.97 30.83
CA MET A 174 -0.84 -1.70 29.62
C MET A 174 -1.20 -0.74 28.47
N ALA A 175 -1.99 0.30 28.75
CA ALA A 175 -2.39 1.29 27.75
C ALA A 175 -1.18 2.05 27.20
N GLU A 176 -0.24 2.47 28.05
CA GLU A 176 1.01 3.11 27.63
C GLU A 176 1.86 2.17 26.75
N GLN A 177 2.03 0.91 27.18
CA GLN A 177 2.73 -0.09 26.40
C GLN A 177 2.08 -0.27 25.02
N ARG A 178 0.75 -0.37 24.95
CA ARG A 178 0.02 -0.53 23.69
C ARG A 178 0.19 0.67 22.76
N ILE A 179 0.16 1.89 23.29
CA ILE A 179 0.42 3.12 22.52
C ILE A 179 1.81 3.07 21.91
N ASN A 180 2.83 2.69 22.69
CA ASN A 180 4.19 2.57 22.20
C ASN A 180 4.32 1.48 21.12
N GLU A 181 3.73 0.30 21.33
CA GLU A 181 3.76 -0.79 20.35
C GLU A 181 3.12 -0.40 19.01
N GLU A 182 1.94 0.23 19.03
CA GLU A 182 1.27 0.69 17.81
C GLU A 182 2.03 1.81 17.11
N THR A 183 2.65 2.71 17.87
CA THR A 183 3.54 3.76 17.37
C THR A 183 4.73 3.16 16.63
N GLN A 184 5.43 2.19 17.25
CA GLN A 184 6.56 1.52 16.61
C GLN A 184 6.12 0.71 15.37
N ARG A 185 4.95 0.08 15.44
CA ARG A 185 4.37 -0.65 14.30
C ARG A 185 4.07 0.26 13.12
N ALA A 186 3.48 1.42 13.37
CA ALA A 186 3.24 2.41 12.32
C ALA A 186 4.55 2.91 11.71
N LYS A 187 5.56 3.23 12.53
CA LYS A 187 6.89 3.65 12.04
C LYS A 187 7.58 2.59 11.17
N LEU A 188 7.33 1.32 11.46
CA LEU A 188 7.92 0.21 10.72
C LEU A 188 7.31 0.04 9.32
N TYR A 189 5.99 0.19 9.19
CA TYR A 189 5.24 -0.18 7.99
C TYR A 189 4.64 0.98 7.19
N LEU A 190 4.26 2.05 7.88
CA LEU A 190 3.35 3.09 7.39
C LEU A 190 4.08 4.41 7.12
N ASP A 191 3.40 5.32 6.42
CA ASP A 191 3.93 6.66 6.21
C ASP A 191 3.94 7.47 7.53
N PRO A 192 4.92 8.38 7.72
CA PRO A 192 5.07 9.15 8.97
C PRO A 192 3.83 9.98 9.36
N ASP A 193 2.98 10.33 8.39
CA ASP A 193 1.74 11.07 8.65
C ASP A 193 0.66 10.24 9.37
N THR A 194 0.86 8.93 9.47
CA THR A 194 -0.05 7.97 10.10
C THR A 194 0.29 7.75 11.57
N ASP A 195 1.53 8.08 11.98
CA ASP A 195 2.04 7.91 13.34
C ASP A 195 1.20 8.65 14.39
N ARG A 196 0.97 9.96 14.19
CA ARG A 196 0.16 10.76 15.12
C ARG A 196 -1.29 10.28 15.19
N LEU A 197 -1.83 9.80 14.06
CA LEU A 197 -3.22 9.37 13.98
C LEU A 197 -3.43 8.04 14.69
N ILE A 198 -2.50 7.08 14.57
CA ILE A 198 -2.62 5.83 15.30
C ILE A 198 -2.50 6.06 16.80
N GLN A 199 -1.58 6.93 17.24
CA GLN A 199 -1.45 7.31 18.65
C GLN A 199 -2.75 7.89 19.20
N GLN A 200 -3.37 8.82 18.47
CA GLN A 200 -4.64 9.41 18.85
C GLN A 200 -5.77 8.38 18.93
N VAL A 201 -5.86 7.47 17.95
CA VAL A 201 -6.87 6.40 17.94
C VAL A 201 -6.69 5.47 19.13
N VAL A 202 -5.47 4.99 19.39
CA VAL A 202 -5.20 4.08 20.50
C VAL A 202 -5.47 4.76 21.84
N TYR A 203 -5.04 6.01 22.01
CA TYR A 203 -5.32 6.80 23.21
C TYR A 203 -6.84 7.02 23.41
N GLN A 204 -7.57 7.31 22.34
CA GLN A 204 -9.01 7.51 22.40
C GLN A 204 -9.73 6.25 22.89
N GLU A 205 -9.40 5.10 22.32
CA GLU A 205 -10.07 3.83 22.64
C GLU A 205 -9.63 3.24 23.98
N LEU A 206 -8.38 3.41 24.40
CA LEU A 206 -7.89 2.84 25.67
C LEU A 206 -8.08 3.77 26.87
N VAL A 207 -7.97 5.08 26.69
CA VAL A 207 -7.92 6.04 27.81
C VAL A 207 -9.12 6.97 27.80
N ALA A 208 -9.27 7.78 26.74
CA ALA A 208 -10.25 8.87 26.74
C ALA A 208 -11.70 8.38 26.87
N SER A 209 -12.02 7.23 26.27
CA SER A 209 -13.37 6.64 26.33
C SER A 209 -13.69 6.01 27.69
N HIS A 210 -12.69 5.80 28.54
CA HIS A 210 -12.83 5.04 29.80
C HIS A 210 -12.35 5.80 31.04
N VAL A 211 -12.08 7.11 30.94
CA VAL A 211 -11.58 7.95 32.06
C VAL A 211 -12.38 7.76 33.35
N ASN A 212 -13.71 7.75 33.27
CA ASN A 212 -14.55 7.59 34.46
C ASN A 212 -14.42 6.20 35.10
N ALA A 213 -14.20 5.15 34.31
CA ALA A 213 -14.00 3.80 34.82
C ALA A 213 -12.60 3.60 35.42
N ILE A 214 -11.60 4.35 34.93
CA ILE A 214 -10.21 4.27 35.40
C ILE A 214 -10.02 5.02 36.74
N VAL A 215 -10.76 6.11 36.95
CA VAL A 215 -10.62 6.98 38.13
C VAL A 215 -11.60 6.61 39.26
N ALA A 216 -12.59 5.75 38.98
CA ALA A 216 -13.56 5.27 39.97
C ALA A 216 -12.95 4.26 40.95
#